data_AF-A0A1T1P2P1-F1
#
_entry.id   AF-A0A1T1P2P1-F1
#
_cell.length_a   1.000
_cell.length_b   1.000
_cell.length_c   1.000
_cell.angle_alpha   90.00
_cell.angle_beta   90.00
_cell.angle_gamma   90.00
#
_symmetry.space_group_name_H-M   'P 1'
#
loop_
_entity.id
_entity.type
_entity.pdbx_description
1 polymer ?
#
loop_
_entity_poly.entity_id
_entity_poly.type
_entity_poly.pdbx_seq_one_letter_code
_entity_poly.pdbx_strand_id
1 'polypeptide(L)' 'MKRRNWRVSWEVPVQVQKDRRGFIDLVVTNDRWTVAVELDNVAPREKSIRKLALFQCDRAYVVCRSGIILRVQ' A
#
# COMPACT_ATOMS: atom_id res chain seq x y z
N MET A 1 -25.29 1.34 10.95
CA MET A 1 -23.89 1.07 10.56
C MET A 1 -22.98 1.97 11.38
N LYS A 2 -22.12 1.43 12.27
CA LYS A 2 -21.06 2.24 12.90
C LYS A 2 -20.15 2.75 11.78
N ARG A 3 -19.99 4.07 11.63
CA ARG A 3 -18.96 4.66 10.75
C ARG A 3 -17.63 4.04 11.18
N ARG A 4 -17.01 3.25 10.30
CA ARG A 4 -15.63 2.80 10.55
C ARG A 4 -14.77 4.06 10.45
N ASN A 5 -14.11 4.42 11.55
CA ASN A 5 -13.19 5.55 11.59
C ASN A 5 -11.92 5.15 10.85
N TRP A 6 -11.94 5.28 9.53
CA TRP A 6 -10.77 5.07 8.70
C TRP A 6 -9.83 6.26 8.85
N ARG A 7 -8.55 5.97 9.11
CA ARG A 7 -7.45 6.93 9.08
C ARG A 7 -6.63 6.68 7.84
N VAL A 8 -6.10 7.75 7.29
CA VAL A 8 -5.30 7.73 6.07
C VAL A 8 -3.95 8.34 6.36
N SER A 9 -2.89 7.67 5.93
CA SER A 9 -1.52 8.16 5.98
C SER A 9 -0.91 8.06 4.58
N TRP A 10 -0.27 9.12 4.14
CA TRP A 10 0.42 9.20 2.86
C TRP A 10 1.92 9.02 3.06
N GLU A 11 2.58 8.45 2.05
CA GLU A 11 4.04 8.29 2.00
C GLU A 11 4.61 7.66 3.28
N VAL A 12 4.08 6.48 3.65
CA VAL A 12 4.52 5.76 4.85
C VAL A 12 5.85 5.06 4.59
N PRO A 13 6.91 5.31 5.37
CA PRO A 13 8.22 4.72 5.10
C PRO A 13 8.21 3.19 5.25
N VAL A 14 8.91 2.52 4.34
CA VAL A 14 9.15 1.07 4.37
C VAL A 14 10.64 0.79 4.18
N GLN A 15 11.20 -0.09 5.00
CA GLN A 15 12.59 -0.50 4.86
C GLN A 15 12.72 -1.48 3.68
N VAL A 16 13.48 -1.12 2.65
CA VAL A 16 13.63 -1.96 1.44
C VAL A 16 14.93 -2.77 1.48
N GLN A 17 16.01 -2.17 1.99
CA GLN A 17 17.34 -2.77 2.19
C GLN A 17 18.04 -2.07 3.37
N LYS A 18 19.14 -2.62 3.90
CA LYS A 18 19.83 -2.11 5.11
C LYS A 18 19.98 -0.57 5.17
N ASP A 19 20.31 0.07 4.05
CA ASP A 19 20.51 1.52 3.97
C ASP A 19 19.57 2.24 2.99
N ARG A 20 18.48 1.59 2.57
CA ARG A 20 17.52 2.15 1.59
C ARG A 20 16.09 2.09 2.10
N ARG A 21 15.48 3.28 2.22
CA ARG A 21 14.06 3.46 2.50
C ARG A 21 13.26 3.67 1.21
N GLY A 22 12.09 3.07 1.16
CA GLY A 22 11.03 3.41 0.22
C GLY A 22 9.85 4.00 0.97
N PHE A 23 8.79 4.33 0.25
CA PHE A 23 7.55 4.85 0.81
C PHE A 23 6.37 4.12 0.17
N ILE A 24 5.41 3.70 0.98
CA ILE A 24 4.09 3.26 0.54
C ILE A 24 3.24 4.50 0.30
N ASP A 25 2.63 4.62 -0.88
CA ASP A 25 1.91 5.83 -1.26
C ASP A 25 0.76 6.14 -0.30
N LEU A 26 0.00 5.10 0.08
CA LEU A 26 -1.18 5.23 0.94
C LEU A 26 -1.29 4.05 1.90
N VAL A 27 -1.49 4.32 3.18
CA VAL A 27 -1.87 3.33 4.19
C VAL A 27 -3.18 3.77 4.84
N VAL A 28 -4.16 2.87 4.84
CA VAL A 28 -5.49 3.12 5.39
C VAL A 28 -5.72 2.17 6.55
N THR A 29 -6.03 2.71 7.74
CA THR A 29 -6.20 1.92 8.96
C THR A 29 -7.56 2.14 9.60
N ASN A 30 -8.09 1.12 10.25
CA ASN A 30 -9.17 1.22 11.24
C ASN A 30 -8.90 0.23 12.38
N ASP A 31 -9.86 0.07 13.30
CA ASP A 31 -9.72 -0.82 14.47
C ASP A 31 -9.46 -2.29 14.15
N ARG A 32 -9.63 -2.72 12.89
CA ARG A 32 -9.50 -4.12 12.45
C ARG A 32 -8.51 -4.33 11.31
N TRP A 33 -8.32 -3.34 10.45
CA TRP A 33 -7.63 -3.51 9.19
C TRP A 33 -6.59 -2.42 8.97
N THR A 34 -5.42 -2.83 8.50
CA THR A 34 -4.37 -2.02 7.90
C THR A 34 -4.26 -2.42 6.43
N VAL A 35 -4.52 -1.48 5.53
CA VAL A 35 -4.48 -1.68 4.08
C VAL A 35 -3.40 -0.79 3.48
N ALA A 36 -2.44 -1.39 2.80
CA ALA A 36 -1.38 -0.68 2.07
C ALA A 36 -1.71 -0.61 0.58
N VAL A 37 -1.50 0.56 -0.04
CA VAL A 37 -1.81 0.80 -1.45
C VAL A 37 -0.66 1.54 -2.13
N GLU A 38 -0.27 1.04 -3.29
CA GLU A 38 0.60 1.73 -4.25
C GLU A 38 -0.23 2.25 -5.42
N LEU A 39 0.09 3.46 -5.88
CA LEU A 39 -0.56 4.14 -6.98
C LEU A 39 0.35 4.14 -8.20
N ASP A 40 -0.08 3.42 -9.24
CA ASP A 40 0.64 3.28 -10.50
C ASP A 40 -0.14 3.90 -11.67
N ASN A 41 0.53 4.03 -12.83
CA ASN A 41 -0.10 4.62 -14.01
C ASN A 41 -0.78 3.57 -14.88
N VAL A 42 -0.01 2.83 -15.70
CA VAL A 42 -0.56 1.93 -16.72
C VAL A 42 -0.69 0.49 -16.23
N ALA A 43 0.32 -0.04 -15.54
CA ALA A 43 0.35 -1.40 -15.03
C ALA A 43 1.15 -1.46 -13.72
N PRO A 44 0.93 -2.50 -12.87
CA PRO A 44 1.65 -2.66 -11.62
C PRO A 44 3.16 -2.75 -11.84
N ARG A 45 3.92 -1.89 -11.17
CA ARG A 45 5.37 -1.85 -11.21
C ARG A 45 5.94 -2.83 -10.21
N GLU A 46 6.97 -3.57 -10.63
CA GLU A 46 7.68 -4.53 -9.78
C GLU A 46 8.18 -3.90 -8.46
N LYS A 47 8.68 -2.65 -8.51
CA LYS A 47 9.11 -1.92 -7.30
C LYS A 47 7.97 -1.68 -6.30
N SER A 48 6.75 -1.46 -6.79
CA SER A 48 5.57 -1.20 -5.95
C SER A 48 5.10 -2.49 -5.30
N ILE A 49 5.04 -3.58 -6.07
CA ILE A 49 4.79 -4.93 -5.57
C ILE A 49 5.81 -5.31 -4.48
N ARG A 50 7.11 -5.06 -4.72
CA ARG A 50 8.17 -5.36 -3.76
C ARG A 50 8.05 -4.55 -2.47
N LYS A 51 7.74 -3.26 -2.55
CA LYS A 51 7.52 -2.41 -1.37
C LYS A 51 6.36 -2.95 -0.52
N LEU A 52 5.24 -3.27 -1.16
CA LEU A 52 4.06 -3.84 -0.50
C LEU A 52 4.37 -5.19 0.15
N ALA A 53 5.15 -6.05 -0.52
CA ALA A 53 5.53 -7.35 0.02
C ALA A 53 6.36 -7.27 1.31
N LEU A 54 7.05 -6.14 1.54
CA LEU A 54 7.87 -5.88 2.73
C LEU A 54 7.12 -5.12 3.83
N PHE A 55 5.92 -4.61 3.55
CA PHE A 55 5.16 -3.79 4.50
C PHE A 55 4.15 -4.63 5.27
N GLN A 56 4.25 -4.64 6.60
CA GLN A 56 3.33 -5.39 7.46
C GLN A 56 1.93 -4.75 7.43
N CYS A 57 0.98 -5.43 6.80
CA CYS A 57 -0.41 -5.01 6.70
C CYS A 57 -1.32 -6.24 6.52
N ASP A 58 -2.64 -6.05 6.66
CA ASP A 58 -3.60 -7.12 6.45
C ASP A 58 -3.93 -7.35 4.96
N ARG A 59 -3.83 -6.29 4.14
CA ARG A 59 -4.09 -6.34 2.70
C ARG A 59 -3.23 -5.34 1.97
N ALA A 60 -2.76 -5.74 0.78
CA ALA A 60 -1.94 -4.90 -0.08
C ALA A 60 -2.48 -4.85 -1.52
N TYR A 61 -2.54 -3.64 -2.10
CA TYR A 61 -3.00 -3.43 -3.46
C TYR A 61 -2.08 -2.51 -4.26
N VAL A 62 -1.95 -2.78 -5.56
CA VAL A 62 -1.51 -1.79 -6.54
C VAL A 62 -2.73 -1.33 -7.31
N VAL A 63 -3.02 -0.03 -7.30
CA VAL A 63 -4.12 0.58 -8.05
C VAL A 63 -3.52 1.42 -9.17
N CYS A 64 -3.83 1.06 -10.40
CA CYS A 64 -3.35 1.75 -11.59
C CYS A 64 -4.39 2.74 -12.10
N ARG A 65 -3.96 3.91 -12.58
CA ARG A 65 -4.83 4.87 -13.29
C ARG A 65 -5.56 4.25 -14.49
N SER A 66 -4.98 3.24 -15.13
CA SER A 66 -5.61 2.45 -16.20
C SER A 66 -6.84 1.65 -15.77
N GLY A 67 -7.12 1.55 -14.46
CA GLY A 67 -8.20 0.75 -13.90
C GLY A 67 -7.78 -0.64 -13.42
N ILE A 68 -6.52 -1.04 -13.63
CA ILE A 68 -6.00 -2.30 -13.10
C ILE A 68 -5.87 -2.21 -11.58
N ILE A 69 -6.41 -3.21 -10.87
CA ILE A 69 -6.24 -3.39 -9.42
C ILE A 69 -5.64 -4.76 -9.18
N LEU A 70 -4.40 -4.80 -8.69
CA LEU A 70 -3.70 -6.03 -8.33
C LEU A 70 -3.66 -6.17 -6.82
N ARG A 71 -4.09 -7.32 -6.30
CA ARG A 71 -3.87 -7.70 -4.89
C ARG A 71 -2.54 -8.42 -4.77
N VAL A 72 -1.68 -8.00 -3.83
CA VAL A 72 -0.32 -8.54 -3.65
C VAL A 72 -0.24 -9.53 -2.49
N GLN A 73 -1.10 -9.39 -1.47
CA GLN A 73 -1.21 -10.22 -0.27
C GLN A 73 -2.67 -10.27 0.23
#